data_AF-A0A8H5YNF7-F1
#
_entry.id   AF-A0A8H5YNF7-F1
#
_cell.length_a   1.000
_cell.length_b   1.000
_cell.length_c   1.000
_cell.angle_alpha   90.00
_cell.angle_beta   90.00
_cell.angle_gamma   90.00
#
_symmetry.space_group_name_H-M   'P 1'
#
loop_
_entity.id
_entity.type
_entity.pdbx_description
1 polymer ?
#
loop_
_entity_poly.entity_id
_entity_poly.type
_entity_poly.pdbx_seq_one_letter_code
_entity_poly.pdbx_strand_id
1 'polypeptide(L)'
;MINSSIESIITKRQEKECIKQVVDQLDRQVLVKVIKRLLKQGLFSDPLKAKLKFPHLFPDAMSPEEVQDPRSQENPGHHGTPSKQAPERTKINWDEWSSVAICSQEDCEDEAAEQDITSVAGMTKSQTAEDEASHARPGVEAPAVSTEATQAEEGLSLDAPDSIQFGHNTPGDHEELYLPFASQHKLMCYMQQYVEGRQLSAIDEEAAVNLFRSLADVQPVAICRVRTDSAGVKKFLVDAVRLTRILGVGDSYMVMDQFRADVERTLGSMRDDGDHFRSQLRIKLLQFQRQREVIDVQEKLALSQMERGVGECQAKAGIEVLERIKKAEEVLVIKTN
;
A
#
# COMPACT_ATOMS: atom_id res chain seq x y z
N MET A 1 3.90 12.76 -49.63
CA MET A 1 4.87 13.41 -48.74
C MET A 1 5.26 12.57 -47.51
N ILE A 2 4.39 11.70 -46.98
CA ILE A 2 4.66 10.91 -45.75
C ILE A 2 5.88 9.97 -45.87
N ASN A 3 6.14 9.40 -47.06
CA ASN A 3 7.23 8.44 -47.26
C ASN A 3 8.62 9.04 -47.00
N SER A 4 8.86 10.24 -47.53
CA SER A 4 10.14 10.95 -47.37
C SER A 4 10.39 11.32 -45.90
N SER A 5 9.33 11.64 -45.15
CA SER A 5 9.43 11.93 -43.72
C SER A 5 9.80 10.70 -42.88
N ILE A 6 9.22 9.53 -43.18
CA ILE A 6 9.53 8.29 -42.44
C ILE A 6 10.97 7.88 -42.68
N GLU A 7 11.42 7.91 -43.93
CA GLU A 7 12.80 7.56 -44.28
C GLU A 7 13.82 8.49 -43.63
N SER A 8 13.52 9.80 -43.57
CA SER A 8 14.35 10.78 -42.86
C SER A 8 14.48 10.47 -41.37
N ILE A 9 13.39 10.06 -40.72
CA ILE A 9 13.40 9.70 -39.29
C ILE A 9 14.22 8.43 -39.05
N ILE A 10 14.09 7.41 -39.91
CA ILE A 10 14.87 6.17 -39.79
C ILE A 10 16.36 6.50 -39.91
N THR A 11 16.76 7.27 -40.93
CA THR A 11 18.17 7.64 -41.12
C THR A 11 18.72 8.44 -39.95
N LYS A 12 17.97 9.42 -39.43
CA LYS A 12 18.39 10.23 -38.26
C LYS A 12 18.55 9.41 -36.98
N ARG A 13 17.89 8.26 -36.88
CA ARG A 13 17.90 7.42 -35.66
C ARG A 13 18.71 6.13 -35.81
N GLN A 14 19.21 5.84 -37.00
CA GLN A 14 19.97 4.62 -37.29
C GLN A 14 21.30 4.55 -36.53
N GLU A 15 21.85 5.69 -36.10
CA GLU A 15 23.06 5.74 -35.27
C GLU A 15 22.85 5.19 -33.85
N LYS A 16 21.59 5.02 -33.41
CA LYS A 16 21.31 4.35 -32.13
C LYS A 16 21.45 2.84 -32.30
N GLU A 17 22.30 2.22 -31.49
CA GLU A 17 22.66 0.80 -31.57
C GLU A 17 21.45 -0.14 -31.64
N CYS A 18 20.40 0.11 -30.83
CA CYS A 18 19.18 -0.70 -30.85
C CYS A 18 18.38 -0.59 -32.17
N ILE A 19 18.42 0.56 -32.84
CA ILE A 19 17.72 0.78 -34.12
C ILE A 19 18.57 0.25 -35.26
N LYS A 20 19.89 0.39 -35.17
CA LYS A 20 20.85 -0.18 -36.12
C LYS A 20 20.64 -1.69 -36.28
N GLN A 21 20.57 -2.43 -35.17
CA GLN A 21 20.33 -3.88 -35.17
C GLN A 21 19.01 -4.25 -35.86
N VAL A 22 17.94 -3.47 -35.64
CA VAL A 22 16.64 -3.71 -36.28
C VAL A 22 16.69 -3.40 -37.79
N VAL A 23 17.39 -2.35 -38.21
CA VAL A 23 17.55 -1.98 -39.64
C VAL A 23 18.48 -2.94 -40.37
N ASP A 24 19.47 -3.51 -39.69
CA ASP A 24 20.38 -4.50 -40.27
C ASP A 24 19.71 -5.89 -40.39
N GLN A 25 18.80 -6.23 -39.46
CA GLN A 25 18.04 -7.49 -39.50
C GLN A 25 16.81 -7.44 -40.41
N LEU A 26 16.17 -6.28 -40.54
CA LEU A 26 14.98 -6.09 -41.37
C LEU A 26 15.28 -5.16 -42.52
N ASP A 27 15.04 -5.64 -43.74
CA ASP A 27 15.16 -4.83 -44.95
C ASP A 27 14.44 -3.47 -44.78
N ARG A 28 15.15 -2.39 -45.14
CA ARG A 28 14.69 -1.02 -44.92
C ARG A 28 13.32 -0.75 -45.55
N GLN A 29 13.01 -1.35 -46.69
CA GLN A 29 11.71 -1.21 -47.35
C GLN A 29 10.60 -1.94 -46.60
N VAL A 30 10.91 -3.09 -45.99
CA VAL A 30 9.99 -3.82 -45.11
C VAL A 30 9.66 -2.98 -43.89
N LEU A 31 10.67 -2.38 -43.25
CA LEU A 31 10.48 -1.53 -42.07
C LEU A 31 9.58 -0.31 -42.39
N VAL A 32 9.85 0.37 -43.52
CA VAL A 32 9.02 1.50 -43.98
C VAL A 32 7.58 1.06 -44.25
N LYS A 33 7.36 -0.12 -44.85
CA LYS A 33 6.01 -0.67 -45.08
C LYS A 33 5.28 -0.98 -43.77
N VAL A 34 5.98 -1.55 -42.78
CA VAL A 34 5.40 -1.85 -41.45
C VAL A 34 5.01 -0.56 -40.74
N ILE A 35 5.90 0.44 -40.69
CA ILE A 35 5.62 1.73 -40.04
C ILE A 35 4.41 2.41 -40.70
N LYS A 36 4.31 2.41 -42.03
CA LYS A 36 3.12 2.93 -42.74
C LYS A 36 1.85 2.19 -42.36
N ARG A 37 1.90 0.86 -42.23
CA ARG A 37 0.75 0.06 -41.83
C ARG A 37 0.29 0.43 -40.41
N LEU A 38 1.23 0.59 -39.47
CA LEU A 38 0.95 0.97 -38.09
C LEU A 38 0.37 2.39 -38.00
N LEU A 39 0.91 3.34 -38.76
CA LEU A 39 0.37 4.70 -38.86
C LEU A 39 -1.04 4.72 -39.45
N LYS A 40 -1.28 3.94 -40.53
CA LYS A 40 -2.61 3.84 -41.15
C LYS A 40 -3.65 3.20 -40.22
N GLN A 41 -3.22 2.34 -39.30
CA GLN A 41 -4.07 1.77 -38.26
C GLN A 41 -4.39 2.75 -37.11
N GLY A 42 -3.87 3.98 -37.16
CA GLY A 42 -4.05 4.98 -36.10
C GLY A 42 -3.40 4.58 -34.78
N LEU A 43 -2.42 3.67 -34.82
CA LEU A 43 -1.86 3.07 -33.62
C LEU A 43 -1.11 4.09 -32.76
N PHE A 44 -0.49 5.09 -33.39
CA PHE A 44 0.19 6.19 -32.70
C PHE A 44 -0.73 7.37 -32.37
N SER A 45 -1.98 7.34 -32.81
CA SER A 45 -2.98 8.38 -32.51
C SER A 45 -3.79 8.06 -31.26
N ASP A 46 -3.79 6.80 -30.83
CA ASP A 46 -4.57 6.31 -29.69
C ASP A 46 -3.66 5.45 -28.78
N PRO A 47 -3.25 5.96 -27.60
CA PRO A 47 -2.39 5.25 -26.67
C PRO A 47 -2.96 3.90 -26.23
N LEU A 48 -4.29 3.76 -26.12
CA LEU A 48 -4.93 2.51 -25.70
C LEU A 48 -4.80 1.44 -26.79
N LYS A 49 -4.91 1.81 -28.07
CA LYS A 49 -4.65 0.89 -29.19
C LYS A 49 -3.18 0.47 -29.28
N ALA A 50 -2.25 1.40 -29.04
CA ALA A 50 -0.84 1.07 -28.95
C ALA A 50 -0.57 0.06 -27.84
N LYS A 51 -1.16 0.30 -26.67
CA LYS A 51 -1.04 -0.55 -25.49
C LYS A 51 -1.63 -1.94 -25.71
N LEU A 52 -2.81 -2.04 -26.31
CA LEU A 52 -3.44 -3.32 -26.63
C LEU A 52 -2.60 -4.15 -27.61
N LYS A 53 -1.94 -3.48 -28.56
CA LYS A 53 -1.13 -4.15 -29.60
C LYS A 53 0.29 -4.50 -29.14
N PHE A 54 0.85 -3.70 -28.23
CA PHE A 54 2.22 -3.84 -27.74
C PHE A 54 2.27 -3.74 -26.20
N PRO A 55 1.63 -4.66 -25.47
CA PRO A 55 1.52 -4.57 -24.01
C PRO A 55 2.88 -4.55 -23.30
N HIS A 56 3.89 -5.22 -23.87
CA HIS A 56 5.26 -5.26 -23.34
C HIS A 56 6.01 -3.92 -23.41
N LEU A 57 5.55 -2.96 -24.23
CA LEU A 57 6.14 -1.61 -24.29
C LEU A 57 5.59 -0.68 -23.20
N PHE A 58 4.55 -1.09 -22.48
CA PHE A 58 3.89 -0.31 -21.43
C PHE A 58 3.82 -1.12 -20.12
N PRO A 59 4.96 -1.46 -19.51
CA PRO A 59 5.02 -2.36 -18.35
C PRO A 59 4.28 -1.81 -17.11
N ASP A 60 4.10 -0.49 -17.00
CA ASP A 60 3.56 0.15 -15.80
C ASP A 60 2.07 0.51 -15.89
N ALA A 61 1.43 0.26 -17.03
CA ALA A 61 0.05 0.68 -17.23
C ALA A 61 -0.91 -0.52 -17.08
N MET A 62 -1.60 -0.56 -15.94
CA MET A 62 -2.80 -1.34 -15.60
C MET A 62 -2.64 -2.78 -15.07
N SER A 63 -2.84 -2.88 -13.75
CA SER A 63 -3.86 -3.77 -13.18
C SER A 63 -5.21 -3.59 -13.93
N PRO A 64 -5.83 -4.67 -14.43
CA PRO A 64 -7.08 -4.62 -15.17
C PRO A 64 -8.28 -4.58 -14.21
N GLU A 65 -8.62 -3.41 -13.66
CA GLU A 65 -9.83 -3.29 -12.83
C GLU A 65 -10.78 -2.14 -13.20
N GLU A 66 -10.48 -1.34 -14.23
CA GLU A 66 -11.36 -0.22 -14.60
C GLU A 66 -11.58 -0.12 -16.11
N VAL A 67 -12.20 -1.17 -16.68
CA VAL A 67 -12.93 -1.04 -17.94
C VAL A 67 -14.42 -1.04 -17.58
N GLN A 68 -14.93 0.13 -17.21
CA GLN A 68 -16.37 0.36 -17.20
C GLN A 68 -16.89 0.26 -18.64
N ASP A 69 -17.87 -0.61 -18.82
CA ASP A 69 -18.58 -0.88 -20.07
C ASP A 69 -19.40 0.37 -20.48
N PRO A 70 -19.13 1.02 -21.63
CA PRO A 70 -19.85 2.21 -22.05
C PRO A 70 -21.22 1.91 -22.68
N ARG A 71 -21.87 0.79 -22.37
CA ARG A 71 -23.06 0.31 -23.08
C ARG A 71 -24.41 0.42 -22.38
N SER A 72 -24.51 1.19 -21.29
CA SER A 72 -25.79 1.47 -20.64
C SER A 72 -26.19 2.94 -20.82
N GLN A 73 -26.48 3.36 -22.05
CA GLN A 73 -27.10 4.66 -22.32
C GLN A 73 -28.14 4.58 -23.43
N GLU A 74 -29.23 3.85 -23.18
CA GLU A 74 -30.50 4.03 -23.92
C GLU A 74 -31.68 3.85 -22.96
N ASN A 75 -32.24 4.95 -22.47
CA ASN A 75 -33.69 5.12 -22.47
C ASN A 75 -34.08 6.60 -22.31
N PRO A 76 -34.73 7.21 -23.30
CA PRO A 76 -35.29 8.55 -23.21
C PRO A 76 -36.77 8.47 -22.79
N GLY A 77 -37.15 9.26 -21.78
CA GLY A 77 -38.54 9.66 -21.63
C GLY A 77 -39.07 9.63 -20.21
N HIS A 78 -38.93 10.76 -19.51
CA HIS A 78 -40.08 11.32 -18.81
C HIS A 78 -39.93 12.84 -18.66
N HIS A 79 -40.93 13.54 -19.17
CA HIS A 79 -41.09 14.99 -19.06
C HIS A 79 -41.36 15.38 -17.60
N GLY A 80 -40.55 16.30 -17.08
CA GLY A 80 -40.78 17.00 -15.82
C GLY A 80 -40.11 18.37 -15.86
N THR A 81 -40.93 19.41 -16.03
CA THR A 81 -40.63 20.85 -16.09
C THR A 81 -40.04 21.42 -14.78
N PRO A 82 -39.51 22.66 -14.78
CA PRO A 82 -38.27 23.03 -14.09
C PRO A 82 -38.48 23.52 -12.66
N SER A 83 -37.57 23.14 -11.75
CA SER A 83 -37.43 23.77 -10.44
C SER A 83 -36.14 24.56 -10.35
N LYS A 84 -36.26 25.68 -9.65
CA LYS A 84 -35.42 26.89 -9.70
C LYS A 84 -34.01 26.66 -9.12
N GLN A 85 -33.05 27.35 -9.73
CA GLN A 85 -31.84 27.94 -9.12
C GLN A 85 -31.26 27.21 -7.90
N ALA A 86 -30.26 26.36 -8.15
CA ALA A 86 -29.25 26.05 -7.14
C ALA A 86 -28.23 27.21 -7.11
N PRO A 87 -27.88 27.75 -5.93
CA PRO A 87 -26.91 28.82 -5.82
C PRO A 87 -25.51 28.30 -6.17
N GLU A 88 -24.74 29.13 -6.87
CA GLU A 88 -23.35 28.87 -7.23
C GLU A 88 -22.55 28.48 -5.99
N ARG A 89 -21.88 27.32 -6.06
CA ARG A 89 -20.91 26.89 -5.07
C ARG A 89 -19.78 27.92 -5.02
N THR A 90 -19.81 28.77 -4.00
CA THR A 90 -18.70 29.62 -3.60
C THR A 90 -17.49 28.73 -3.33
N LYS A 91 -16.37 29.04 -3.99
CA LYS A 91 -15.07 28.44 -3.71
C LYS A 91 -14.72 28.73 -2.26
N ILE A 92 -14.74 27.70 -1.43
CA ILE A 92 -14.28 27.80 -0.04
C ILE A 92 -12.78 28.06 -0.09
N ASN A 93 -12.37 29.24 0.39
CA ASN A 93 -10.98 29.64 0.53
C ASN A 93 -10.42 29.01 1.81
N TRP A 94 -9.59 27.99 1.66
CA TRP A 94 -9.00 27.24 2.78
C TRP A 94 -7.99 28.07 3.61
N ASP A 95 -7.54 29.24 3.11
CA ASP A 95 -6.57 30.08 3.82
C ASP A 95 -7.18 30.88 4.99
N GLU A 96 -8.52 30.99 5.08
CA GLU A 96 -9.19 31.83 6.09
C GLU A 96 -9.40 31.08 7.43
N TRP A 97 -9.38 29.74 7.44
CA TRP A 97 -9.58 28.94 8.66
C TRP A 97 -8.31 28.75 9.48
N SER A 98 -7.14 29.11 8.93
CA SER A 98 -5.87 29.05 9.66
C SER A 98 -5.71 30.21 10.66
N SER A 99 -6.53 31.27 10.56
CA SER A 99 -6.41 32.47 11.40
C SER A 99 -7.36 32.52 12.60
N VAL A 100 -8.25 31.54 12.78
CA VAL A 100 -9.26 31.54 13.87
C VAL A 100 -8.79 30.77 15.13
N ALA A 101 -7.63 30.13 15.10
CA ALA A 101 -7.08 29.39 16.25
C ALA A 101 -6.19 30.23 17.20
N ILE A 102 -6.45 31.53 17.33
CA ILE A 102 -5.86 32.36 18.39
C ILE A 102 -6.97 33.23 18.98
N CYS A 103 -7.63 32.76 20.05
CA CYS A 103 -8.38 33.65 20.93
C CYS A 103 -8.37 33.10 22.36
N SER A 104 -7.68 33.85 23.22
CA SER A 104 -7.96 34.07 24.64
C SER A 104 -7.75 32.91 25.62
N GLN A 105 -6.47 32.67 25.93
CA GLN A 105 -6.07 32.24 27.27
C GLN A 105 -5.77 33.50 28.10
N GLU A 106 -6.80 34.12 28.64
CA GLU A 106 -6.69 35.12 29.71
C GLU A 106 -7.69 34.73 30.82
N ASP A 107 -7.15 34.66 32.03
CA ASP A 107 -7.82 34.76 33.33
C ASP A 107 -8.67 33.57 33.81
N CYS A 108 -7.98 32.58 34.40
CA CYS A 108 -8.46 31.89 35.61
C CYS A 108 -7.30 31.86 36.61
N GLU A 109 -7.12 32.96 37.33
CA GLU A 109 -6.50 32.92 38.65
C GLU A 109 -7.51 32.27 39.60
N ASP A 110 -7.24 31.06 40.05
CA ASP A 110 -7.78 30.56 41.32
C ASP A 110 -6.69 29.78 42.03
N GLU A 111 -6.29 30.34 43.18
CA GLU A 111 -5.50 29.69 44.21
C GLU A 111 -6.15 28.37 44.64
N ALA A 112 -5.38 27.28 44.68
CA ALA A 112 -5.50 26.30 45.77
C ALA A 112 -4.29 25.36 45.81
N ALA A 113 -3.57 25.47 46.93
CA ALA A 113 -2.90 24.41 47.67
C ALA A 113 -1.76 23.61 46.99
N GLU A 114 -0.55 23.96 47.44
CA GLU A 114 0.56 23.04 47.67
C GLU A 114 0.10 21.62 48.05
N GLN A 115 0.48 20.60 47.27
CA GLN A 115 0.95 19.34 47.85
C GLN A 115 2.14 18.79 47.05
N ASP A 116 3.27 18.93 47.74
CA ASP A 116 4.53 18.23 47.65
C ASP A 116 4.37 16.72 47.33
N ILE A 117 4.93 16.26 46.21
CA ILE A 117 5.34 14.86 46.08
C ILE A 117 6.69 14.78 45.38
N THR A 118 7.67 14.54 46.23
CA THR A 118 9.05 14.16 45.97
C THR A 118 9.21 13.02 44.97
N SER A 119 10.06 13.25 43.98
CA SER A 119 11.23 12.42 43.62
C SER A 119 11.06 10.89 43.59
N VAL A 120 11.03 10.31 42.38
CA VAL A 120 11.61 8.98 42.14
C VAL A 120 12.45 9.02 40.85
N ALA A 121 13.74 9.29 41.04
CA ALA A 121 14.79 8.79 40.19
C ALA A 121 15.01 7.30 40.52
N GLY A 122 15.16 6.44 39.50
CA GLY A 122 15.40 5.02 39.73
C GLY A 122 15.86 4.31 38.47
N MET A 123 17.18 4.31 38.27
CA MET A 123 17.87 3.68 37.16
C MET A 123 17.72 2.15 37.14
N THR A 124 17.73 1.64 35.93
CA THR A 124 18.15 0.29 35.50
C THR A 124 19.21 -0.39 36.38
N LYS A 125 18.94 -1.63 36.80
CA LYS A 125 19.96 -2.70 36.80
C LYS A 125 19.33 -4.10 36.88
N SER A 126 19.70 -4.93 35.92
CA SER A 126 19.46 -6.38 35.88
C SER A 126 20.51 -7.13 36.71
N GLN A 127 20.09 -8.20 37.40
CA GLN A 127 20.85 -9.41 37.81
C GLN A 127 19.83 -10.31 38.55
N THR A 128 19.37 -11.46 38.02
CA THR A 128 19.97 -12.81 37.91
C THR A 128 20.13 -13.56 39.24
N ALA A 129 19.45 -14.73 39.27
CA ALA A 129 19.71 -15.97 40.02
C ALA A 129 19.07 -16.18 41.41
N GLU A 130 18.74 -17.47 41.59
CA GLU A 130 18.44 -18.24 42.80
C GLU A 130 17.02 -18.13 43.37
N ASP A 131 16.47 -19.14 44.03
CA ASP A 131 16.53 -20.60 44.00
C ASP A 131 15.40 -21.02 44.98
N GLU A 132 15.10 -22.31 45.00
CA GLU A 132 14.18 -23.08 45.82
C GLU A 132 13.67 -22.59 47.20
N ALA A 133 12.50 -23.17 47.53
CA ALA A 133 12.07 -23.67 48.84
C ALA A 133 11.09 -22.81 49.70
N SER A 134 9.82 -23.24 49.62
CA SER A 134 8.91 -23.61 50.73
C SER A 134 9.11 -23.01 52.13
N HIS A 135 8.06 -22.39 52.70
CA HIS A 135 7.37 -22.86 53.91
C HIS A 135 6.22 -21.96 54.40
N ALA A 136 5.19 -22.64 54.91
CA ALA A 136 4.36 -22.32 56.08
C ALA A 136 3.42 -21.08 56.11
N ARG A 137 2.11 -21.40 56.11
CA ARG A 137 1.00 -20.75 56.85
C ARG A 137 1.37 -20.61 58.35
N PRO A 138 0.84 -19.63 59.12
CA PRO A 138 -0.59 -19.50 59.50
C PRO A 138 -1.11 -18.04 59.51
N GLY A 139 -2.39 -17.72 59.23
CA GLY A 139 -3.54 -17.94 60.10
C GLY A 139 -3.76 -16.78 61.08
N VAL A 140 -4.47 -15.71 60.67
CA VAL A 140 -5.07 -14.70 61.58
C VAL A 140 -6.40 -14.18 61.00
N GLU A 141 -7.27 -13.84 61.94
CA GLU A 141 -8.73 -13.70 61.95
C GLU A 141 -9.35 -12.56 61.12
N ALA A 142 -10.67 -12.69 60.94
CA ALA A 142 -11.63 -11.75 60.36
C ALA A 142 -11.71 -10.40 61.15
N PRO A 143 -12.41 -9.37 60.63
CA PRO A 143 -13.88 -9.35 60.71
C PRO A 143 -14.61 -8.79 59.48
N ALA A 144 -15.90 -9.10 59.46
CA ALA A 144 -16.91 -8.65 58.52
C ALA A 144 -17.02 -7.12 58.42
N VAL A 145 -17.14 -6.62 57.19
CA VAL A 145 -17.80 -5.35 56.90
C VAL A 145 -18.79 -5.60 55.77
N SER A 146 -20.07 -5.47 56.14
CA SER A 146 -21.18 -5.32 55.24
C SER A 146 -21.08 -3.99 54.50
N THR A 147 -21.17 -4.01 53.18
CA THR A 147 -21.61 -2.86 52.40
C THR A 147 -22.66 -3.33 51.41
N GLU A 148 -23.91 -3.08 51.80
CA GLU A 148 -25.02 -2.85 50.88
C GLU A 148 -24.68 -1.65 50.00
N ALA A 149 -24.74 -1.84 48.68
CA ALA A 149 -24.94 -0.75 47.72
C ALA A 149 -25.66 -1.33 46.50
N THR A 150 -26.98 -1.36 46.64
CA THR A 150 -28.00 -0.89 45.69
C THR A 150 -27.71 -1.05 44.19
N GLN A 151 -28.46 -1.97 43.59
CA GLN A 151 -28.82 -1.98 42.19
C GLN A 151 -29.67 -0.75 41.82
N ALA A 152 -29.29 -0.08 40.74
CA ALA A 152 -30.16 0.67 39.83
C ALA A 152 -29.38 0.75 38.49
N GLU A 153 -29.82 0.08 37.43
CA GLU A 153 -30.59 0.70 36.32
C GLU A 153 -29.69 1.74 35.61
N GLU A 154 -29.32 1.67 34.33
CA GLU A 154 -30.09 1.28 33.14
C GLU A 154 -29.14 0.82 32.02
N GLY A 155 -29.63 -0.10 31.19
CA GLY A 155 -28.94 -0.58 30.02
C GLY A 155 -28.80 0.48 28.93
N LEU A 156 -27.56 0.92 28.70
CA LEU A 156 -27.13 1.40 27.39
C LEU A 156 -26.47 0.24 26.66
N SER A 157 -27.32 -0.60 26.06
CA SER A 157 -26.93 -1.49 24.96
C SER A 157 -26.47 -0.60 23.82
N LEU A 158 -25.19 -0.24 23.80
CA LEU A 158 -24.54 0.20 22.57
C LEU A 158 -24.60 -1.02 21.64
N ASP A 159 -25.54 -0.97 20.70
CA ASP A 159 -25.53 -1.83 19.52
C ASP A 159 -24.12 -1.79 18.95
N ALA A 160 -23.43 -2.93 19.07
CA ALA A 160 -22.11 -3.12 18.53
C ALA A 160 -22.19 -2.79 17.03
N PRO A 161 -21.44 -1.80 16.53
CA PRO A 161 -21.46 -1.49 15.12
C PRO A 161 -21.02 -2.76 14.39
N ASP A 162 -21.87 -3.16 13.43
CA ASP A 162 -21.68 -4.28 12.53
C ASP A 162 -20.20 -4.51 12.27
N SER A 163 -19.74 -5.73 12.59
CA SER A 163 -18.43 -6.20 12.18
C SER A 163 -18.33 -6.00 10.67
N ILE A 164 -17.70 -4.90 10.26
CA ILE A 164 -17.33 -4.64 8.87
C ILE A 164 -16.42 -5.80 8.52
N GLN A 165 -17.00 -6.81 7.86
CA GLN A 165 -16.28 -7.90 7.25
C GLN A 165 -15.46 -7.26 6.14
N PHE A 166 -14.26 -6.78 6.50
CA PHE A 166 -13.22 -6.50 5.53
C PHE A 166 -12.96 -7.84 4.84
N GLY A 167 -13.48 -7.95 3.62
CA GLY A 167 -13.34 -9.12 2.79
C GLY A 167 -11.88 -9.56 2.82
N HIS A 168 -11.63 -10.71 3.43
CA HIS A 168 -10.37 -11.42 3.39
C HIS A 168 -10.18 -12.02 1.99
N ASN A 169 -10.27 -11.19 0.96
CA ASN A 169 -9.65 -11.46 -0.32
C ASN A 169 -8.25 -10.90 -0.18
N THR A 170 -7.38 -11.57 0.57
CA THR A 170 -5.95 -11.45 0.31
C THR A 170 -5.74 -12.28 -0.95
N PRO A 171 -5.55 -11.67 -2.13
CA PRO A 171 -4.93 -12.39 -3.22
C PRO A 171 -3.62 -12.94 -2.64
N GLY A 172 -3.22 -14.15 -3.02
CA GLY A 172 -1.95 -14.70 -2.62
C GLY A 172 -0.81 -13.83 -3.16
N ASP A 173 -0.53 -12.71 -2.50
CA ASP A 173 0.61 -11.82 -2.70
C ASP A 173 1.84 -12.54 -2.12
N HIS A 174 2.18 -13.67 -2.73
CA HIS A 174 3.56 -14.10 -2.74
C HIS A 174 4.29 -13.09 -3.61
N GLU A 175 4.62 -11.95 -3.02
CA GLU A 175 5.50 -10.97 -3.63
C GLU A 175 6.85 -11.67 -3.76
N GLU A 176 7.05 -12.26 -4.95
CA GLU A 176 8.21 -13.07 -5.28
C GLU A 176 9.45 -12.22 -5.04
N LEU A 177 10.26 -12.67 -4.10
CA LEU A 177 11.44 -11.93 -3.66
C LEU A 177 12.50 -12.02 -4.78
N TYR A 178 12.55 -10.99 -5.63
CA TYR A 178 13.43 -10.94 -6.79
C TYR A 178 14.82 -10.43 -6.40
N LEU A 179 15.86 -11.14 -6.87
CA LEU A 179 17.23 -10.64 -6.78
C LEU A 179 17.45 -9.46 -7.73
N PRO A 180 18.27 -8.45 -7.34
CA PRO A 180 18.68 -7.38 -8.24
C PRO A 180 19.38 -7.93 -9.50
N PHE A 181 19.08 -7.32 -10.65
CA PHE A 181 19.56 -7.77 -11.96
C PHE A 181 21.09 -7.94 -12.04
N ALA A 182 21.84 -7.04 -11.42
CA ALA A 182 23.31 -7.09 -11.42
C ALA A 182 23.85 -8.36 -10.74
N SER A 183 23.21 -8.82 -9.67
CA SER A 183 23.60 -10.02 -8.93
C SER A 183 23.31 -11.29 -9.74
N GLN A 184 22.13 -11.34 -10.37
CA GLN A 184 21.76 -12.46 -11.26
C GLN A 184 22.75 -12.59 -12.42
N HIS A 185 23.05 -11.47 -13.10
CA HIS A 185 23.99 -11.45 -14.22
C HIS A 185 25.40 -11.89 -13.83
N LYS A 186 25.90 -11.47 -12.65
CA LYS A 186 27.25 -11.81 -12.19
C LYS A 186 27.39 -13.30 -11.88
N LEU A 187 26.38 -13.90 -11.22
CA LEU A 187 26.33 -15.34 -10.96
C LEU A 187 26.34 -16.14 -12.27
N MET A 188 25.59 -15.65 -13.25
CA MET A 188 25.48 -16.20 -14.59
C MET A 188 26.82 -16.23 -15.33
N CYS A 189 27.53 -15.10 -15.38
CA CYS A 189 28.84 -15.04 -16.01
C CYS A 189 29.85 -15.96 -15.35
N TYR A 190 29.82 -16.09 -14.02
CA TYR A 190 30.70 -16.99 -13.29
C TYR A 190 30.47 -18.45 -13.67
N MET A 191 29.20 -18.88 -13.75
CA MET A 191 28.83 -20.24 -14.18
C MET A 191 29.27 -20.52 -15.61
N GLN A 192 29.06 -19.57 -16.53
CA GLN A 192 29.47 -19.71 -17.93
C GLN A 192 30.99 -19.85 -18.07
N GLN A 193 31.77 -18.95 -17.46
CA GLN A 193 33.24 -19.00 -17.49
C GLN A 193 33.77 -20.31 -16.90
N TYR A 194 33.13 -20.82 -15.86
CA TYR A 194 33.51 -22.09 -15.22
C TYR A 194 33.30 -23.29 -16.15
N VAL A 195 32.20 -23.30 -16.92
CA VAL A 195 31.90 -24.37 -17.89
C VAL A 195 32.81 -24.30 -19.12
N GLU A 196 33.03 -23.10 -19.67
CA GLU A 196 33.88 -22.89 -20.85
C GLU A 196 35.36 -23.23 -20.60
N GLY A 197 35.84 -23.09 -19.36
CA GLY A 197 37.22 -23.39 -18.99
C GLY A 197 37.58 -24.88 -18.90
N ARG A 198 36.66 -25.82 -19.16
CA ARG A 198 36.86 -27.27 -18.88
C ARG A 198 36.76 -28.13 -20.14
N GLN A 199 37.70 -29.07 -20.30
CA GLN A 199 37.61 -30.15 -21.29
C GLN A 199 36.60 -31.21 -20.81
N LEU A 200 35.43 -31.27 -21.45
CA LEU A 200 34.30 -32.17 -21.12
C LEU A 200 34.51 -33.63 -21.58
N SER A 201 35.70 -34.02 -22.04
CA SER A 201 35.92 -35.29 -22.75
C SER A 201 35.89 -36.56 -21.89
N ALA A 202 35.68 -36.45 -20.57
CA ALA A 202 35.75 -37.57 -19.63
C ALA A 202 34.43 -37.82 -18.86
N ILE A 203 33.32 -37.19 -19.26
CA ILE A 203 32.04 -37.32 -18.55
C ILE A 203 31.27 -38.52 -19.10
N ASP A 204 30.76 -39.34 -18.19
CA ASP A 204 29.84 -40.43 -18.50
C ASP A 204 28.58 -39.93 -19.23
N GLU A 205 28.03 -40.73 -20.14
CA GLU A 205 26.92 -40.31 -21.00
C GLU A 205 25.66 -39.95 -20.19
N GLU A 206 25.38 -40.69 -19.12
CA GLU A 206 24.26 -40.40 -18.21
C GLU A 206 24.49 -39.10 -17.42
N ALA A 207 25.71 -38.89 -16.94
CA ALA A 207 26.13 -37.65 -16.29
C ALA A 207 26.01 -36.44 -17.24
N ALA A 208 26.34 -36.60 -18.52
CA ALA A 208 26.20 -35.58 -19.55
C ALA A 208 24.72 -35.23 -19.80
N VAL A 209 23.84 -36.23 -19.93
CA VAL A 209 22.39 -36.00 -20.12
C VAL A 209 21.79 -35.25 -18.93
N ASN A 210 22.15 -35.64 -17.71
CA ASN A 210 21.69 -34.95 -16.50
C ASN A 210 22.21 -33.51 -16.43
N LEU A 211 23.47 -33.29 -16.83
CA LEU A 211 24.04 -31.95 -16.98
C LEU A 211 23.27 -31.12 -18.02
N PHE A 212 23.00 -31.65 -19.21
CA PHE A 212 22.26 -30.91 -20.25
C PHE A 212 20.83 -30.58 -19.85
N ARG A 213 20.13 -31.49 -19.13
CA ARG A 213 18.79 -31.19 -18.59
C ARG A 213 18.84 -30.09 -17.54
N SER A 214 19.84 -30.14 -16.65
CA SER A 214 20.14 -29.10 -15.67
C SER A 214 20.45 -27.76 -16.33
N LEU A 215 21.27 -27.76 -17.40
CA LEU A 215 21.65 -26.57 -18.14
C LEU A 215 20.46 -26.00 -18.94
N ALA A 216 19.59 -26.85 -19.47
CA ALA A 216 18.38 -26.45 -20.18
C ALA A 216 17.35 -25.78 -19.24
N ASP A 217 17.29 -26.20 -17.97
CA ASP A 217 16.49 -25.52 -16.94
C ASP A 217 17.10 -24.19 -16.51
N VAL A 218 18.43 -24.09 -16.54
CA VAL A 218 19.19 -22.88 -16.21
C VAL A 218 19.12 -21.85 -17.35
N GLN A 219 19.15 -22.30 -18.60
CA GLN A 219 19.30 -21.46 -19.79
C GLN A 219 18.23 -20.35 -19.92
N PRO A 220 16.93 -20.56 -19.62
CA PRO A 220 15.93 -19.51 -19.66
C PRO A 220 16.18 -18.43 -18.60
N VAL A 221 16.57 -18.82 -17.39
CA VAL A 221 16.92 -17.89 -16.30
C VAL A 221 18.16 -17.08 -16.68
N ALA A 222 19.13 -17.79 -17.25
CA ALA A 222 20.43 -17.32 -17.67
C ALA A 222 20.39 -16.31 -18.83
N ILE A 223 19.84 -16.76 -19.96
CA ILE A 223 19.90 -16.07 -21.25
C ILE A 223 18.70 -15.16 -21.42
N CYS A 224 17.51 -15.65 -21.10
CA CYS A 224 16.28 -14.88 -21.28
C CYS A 224 16.04 -13.88 -20.13
N ARG A 225 16.92 -13.85 -19.11
CA ARG A 225 16.84 -12.92 -17.96
C ARG A 225 15.45 -12.94 -17.32
N VAL A 226 14.84 -14.12 -17.30
CA VAL A 226 13.49 -14.28 -16.75
C VAL A 226 13.59 -14.02 -15.25
N ARG A 227 12.72 -13.14 -14.76
CA ARG A 227 12.55 -12.91 -13.32
C ARG A 227 12.32 -14.26 -12.65
N THR A 228 13.22 -14.61 -11.74
CA THR A 228 13.18 -15.89 -11.03
C THR A 228 12.85 -15.60 -9.57
N ASP A 229 11.87 -16.32 -9.05
CA ASP A 229 11.44 -16.23 -7.67
C ASP A 229 12.44 -16.94 -6.73
N SER A 230 12.22 -16.81 -5.43
CA SER A 230 13.09 -17.45 -4.43
C SER A 230 13.15 -18.97 -4.58
N ALA A 231 12.07 -19.63 -5.04
CA ALA A 231 12.07 -21.08 -5.24
C ALA A 231 12.91 -21.47 -6.46
N GLY A 232 12.81 -20.73 -7.55
CA GLY A 232 13.64 -20.94 -8.74
C GLY A 232 15.12 -20.73 -8.47
N VAL A 233 15.50 -19.73 -7.66
CA VAL A 233 16.90 -19.52 -7.24
C VAL A 233 17.41 -20.71 -6.40
N LYS A 234 16.60 -21.23 -5.48
CA LYS A 234 16.96 -22.42 -4.69
C LYS A 234 17.16 -23.65 -5.58
N LYS A 235 16.22 -23.92 -6.49
CA LYS A 235 16.33 -25.02 -7.46
C LYS A 235 17.60 -24.89 -8.29
N PHE A 236 17.87 -23.69 -8.81
CA PHE A 236 19.08 -23.39 -9.57
C PHE A 236 20.36 -23.73 -8.80
N LEU A 237 20.44 -23.35 -7.52
CA LEU A 237 21.63 -23.63 -6.70
C LEU A 237 21.78 -25.13 -6.38
N VAL A 238 20.67 -25.84 -6.15
CA VAL A 238 20.69 -27.31 -6.00
C VAL A 238 21.22 -27.98 -7.27
N ASP A 239 20.74 -27.56 -8.43
CA ASP A 239 21.17 -28.05 -9.74
C ASP A 239 22.66 -27.73 -10.00
N ALA A 240 23.14 -26.55 -9.61
CA ALA A 240 24.55 -26.16 -9.69
C ALA A 240 25.45 -27.02 -8.78
N VAL A 241 25.04 -27.28 -7.53
CA VAL A 241 25.77 -28.18 -6.63
C VAL A 241 25.83 -29.58 -7.23
N ARG A 242 24.70 -30.11 -7.75
CA ARG A 242 24.68 -31.41 -8.42
C ARG A 242 25.66 -31.46 -9.60
N LEU A 243 25.69 -30.40 -10.42
CA LEU A 243 26.61 -30.30 -11.53
C LEU A 243 28.08 -30.33 -11.08
N THR A 244 28.46 -29.53 -10.08
CA THR A 244 29.84 -29.52 -9.57
C THR A 244 30.29 -30.89 -9.03
N ARG A 245 29.36 -31.66 -8.45
CA ARG A 245 29.61 -33.04 -8.01
C ARG A 245 29.82 -33.99 -9.19
N ILE A 246 28.99 -33.90 -10.23
CA ILE A 246 29.12 -34.72 -11.45
C ILE A 246 30.46 -34.44 -12.15
N LEU A 247 30.87 -33.18 -12.23
CA LEU A 247 32.15 -32.81 -12.86
C LEU A 247 33.38 -33.29 -12.09
N GLY A 248 33.22 -33.82 -10.86
CA GLY A 248 34.31 -34.40 -10.07
C GLY A 248 35.44 -33.42 -9.74
N VAL A 249 35.15 -32.11 -9.72
CA VAL A 249 36.17 -31.07 -9.61
C VAL A 249 36.55 -30.82 -8.14
N GLY A 250 37.35 -31.72 -7.56
CA GLY A 250 37.93 -31.55 -6.23
C GLY A 250 36.93 -31.04 -5.19
N ASP A 251 37.33 -30.05 -4.39
CA ASP A 251 36.50 -29.46 -3.33
C ASP A 251 35.50 -28.40 -3.83
N SER A 252 35.35 -28.22 -5.15
CA SER A 252 34.47 -27.19 -5.72
C SER A 252 33.01 -27.41 -5.35
N TYR A 253 32.60 -28.66 -5.14
CA TYR A 253 31.25 -28.97 -4.66
C TYR A 253 31.03 -28.45 -3.24
N MET A 254 32.04 -28.47 -2.36
CA MET A 254 31.92 -27.95 -0.99
C MET A 254 31.75 -26.44 -1.01
N VAL A 255 32.52 -25.75 -1.85
CA VAL A 255 32.41 -24.29 -2.03
C VAL A 255 31.02 -23.92 -2.57
N MET A 256 30.51 -24.66 -3.56
CA MET A 256 29.17 -24.42 -4.12
C MET A 256 28.05 -24.74 -3.12
N ASP A 257 28.22 -25.79 -2.30
CA ASP A 257 27.26 -26.18 -1.26
C ASP A 257 27.20 -25.13 -0.14
N GLN A 258 28.35 -24.62 0.29
CA GLN A 258 28.45 -23.51 1.23
C GLN A 258 27.80 -22.25 0.65
N PHE A 259 28.09 -21.91 -0.61
CA PHE A 259 27.47 -20.78 -1.29
C PHE A 259 25.93 -20.93 -1.36
N ARG A 260 25.41 -22.13 -1.67
CA ARG A 260 23.97 -22.41 -1.60
C ARG A 260 23.42 -22.11 -0.21
N ALA A 261 24.04 -22.65 0.83
CA ALA A 261 23.58 -22.48 2.20
C ALA A 261 23.57 -20.99 2.63
N ASP A 262 24.58 -20.22 2.21
CA ASP A 262 24.66 -18.79 2.49
C ASP A 262 23.56 -18.01 1.77
N VAL A 263 23.31 -18.28 0.48
CA VAL A 263 22.22 -17.64 -0.27
C VAL A 263 20.86 -18.01 0.32
N GLU A 264 20.65 -19.27 0.71
CA GLU A 264 19.40 -19.72 1.35
C GLU A 264 19.17 -19.02 2.69
N ARG A 265 20.23 -18.84 3.50
CA ARG A 265 20.16 -18.08 4.76
C ARG A 265 19.80 -16.62 4.51
N THR A 266 20.42 -15.98 3.52
CA THR A 266 20.11 -14.60 3.15
C THR A 266 18.67 -14.45 2.64
N LEU A 267 18.21 -15.36 1.77
CA LEU A 267 16.83 -15.36 1.29
C LEU A 267 15.82 -15.58 2.43
N GLY A 268 16.17 -16.40 3.42
CA GLY A 268 15.40 -16.58 4.65
C GLY A 268 15.29 -15.27 5.44
N SER A 269 16.43 -14.66 5.77
CA SER A 269 16.47 -13.38 6.49
C SER A 269 15.67 -12.27 5.80
N MET A 270 15.80 -12.14 4.47
CA MET A 270 15.05 -11.14 3.71
C MET A 270 13.54 -11.38 3.74
N ARG A 271 13.12 -12.66 3.78
CA ARG A 271 11.70 -13.01 3.92
C ARG A 271 11.18 -12.58 5.29
N ASP A 272 11.91 -12.91 6.34
CA ASP A 272 11.55 -12.56 7.72
C ASP A 272 11.48 -11.04 7.92
N ASP A 273 12.46 -10.30 7.36
CA ASP A 273 12.45 -8.82 7.37
C ASP A 273 11.23 -8.28 6.61
N GLY A 274 10.91 -8.85 5.44
CA GLY A 274 9.72 -8.49 4.67
C GLY A 274 8.42 -8.70 5.45
N ASP A 275 8.29 -9.83 6.15
CA ASP A 275 7.16 -10.12 7.02
C ASP A 275 7.08 -9.16 8.22
N HIS A 276 8.22 -8.79 8.78
CA HIS A 276 8.30 -7.80 9.85
C HIS A 276 7.80 -6.43 9.39
N PHE A 277 8.27 -5.93 8.24
CA PHE A 277 7.81 -4.66 7.68
C PHE A 277 6.32 -4.68 7.33
N ARG A 278 5.82 -5.78 6.74
CA ARG A 278 4.38 -5.95 6.47
C ARG A 278 3.55 -5.87 7.76
N SER A 279 4.03 -6.53 8.82
CA SER A 279 3.37 -6.51 10.13
C SER A 279 3.36 -5.12 10.74
N GLN A 280 4.49 -4.40 10.70
CA GLN A 280 4.57 -3.02 11.15
C GLN A 280 3.63 -2.10 10.37
N LEU A 281 3.59 -2.22 9.04
CA LEU A 281 2.70 -1.45 8.19
C LEU A 281 1.23 -1.69 8.57
N ARG A 282 0.83 -2.95 8.77
CA ARG A 282 -0.53 -3.30 9.18
C ARG A 282 -0.90 -2.68 10.52
N ILE A 283 0.00 -2.69 11.50
CA ILE A 283 -0.22 -2.05 12.81
C ILE A 283 -0.41 -0.53 12.63
N LYS A 284 0.45 0.12 11.83
CA LYS A 284 0.35 1.56 11.56
C LYS A 284 -0.95 1.94 10.86
N LEU A 285 -1.38 1.16 9.87
CA LEU A 285 -2.66 1.37 9.19
C LEU A 285 -3.85 1.25 10.15
N LEU A 286 -3.84 0.26 11.04
CA LEU A 286 -4.87 0.10 12.08
C LEU A 286 -4.87 1.28 13.06
N GLN A 287 -3.71 1.83 13.42
CA GLN A 287 -3.62 3.03 14.26
C GLN A 287 -4.26 4.24 13.57
N PHE A 288 -3.96 4.47 12.30
CA PHE A 288 -4.57 5.57 11.54
C PHE A 288 -6.09 5.40 11.39
N GLN A 289 -6.57 4.17 11.21
CA GLN A 289 -8.00 3.91 11.16
C GLN A 289 -8.70 4.30 12.47
N ARG A 290 -8.15 3.89 13.63
CA ARG A 290 -8.70 4.29 14.93
C ARG A 290 -8.67 5.80 15.14
N GLN A 291 -7.62 6.48 14.70
CA GLN A 291 -7.54 7.94 14.79
C GLN A 291 -8.63 8.62 13.96
N ARG A 292 -8.90 8.11 12.75
CA ARG A 292 -10.00 8.61 11.92
C ARG A 292 -11.35 8.43 12.60
N GLU A 293 -11.61 7.27 13.18
CA GLU A 293 -12.86 7.01 13.93
C GLU A 293 -13.05 8.00 15.10
N VAL A 294 -11.98 8.32 15.83
CA VAL A 294 -12.04 9.34 16.91
C VAL A 294 -12.36 10.72 16.35
N ILE A 295 -11.70 11.12 15.26
CA ILE A 295 -11.95 12.42 14.60
C ILE A 295 -13.39 12.48 14.10
N ASP A 296 -13.90 11.43 13.47
CA ASP A 296 -15.27 11.36 12.95
C ASP A 296 -16.31 11.51 14.07
N VAL A 297 -16.06 10.91 15.25
CA VAL A 297 -16.93 11.07 16.42
C VAL A 297 -16.88 12.51 16.95
N GLN A 298 -15.69 13.10 17.04
CA GLN A 298 -15.52 14.49 17.48
C GLN A 298 -16.19 15.48 16.53
N GLU A 299 -16.06 15.27 15.21
CA GLU A 299 -16.73 16.08 14.19
C GLU A 299 -18.25 16.02 14.35
N LYS A 300 -18.83 14.80 14.46
CA LYS A 300 -20.27 14.62 14.67
C LYS A 300 -20.76 15.29 15.95
N LEU A 301 -19.99 15.20 17.03
CA LEU A 301 -20.32 15.86 18.29
C LEU A 301 -20.32 17.39 18.15
N ALA A 302 -19.29 17.96 17.52
CA ALA A 302 -19.19 19.39 17.28
C ALA A 302 -20.34 19.92 16.42
N LEU A 303 -20.68 19.20 15.34
CA LEU A 303 -21.83 19.53 14.50
C LEU A 303 -23.14 19.52 15.30
N SER A 304 -23.37 18.49 16.11
CA SER A 304 -24.57 18.39 16.96
C SER A 304 -24.68 19.53 17.98
N GLN A 305 -23.54 19.96 18.54
CA GLN A 305 -23.50 21.10 19.48
C GLN A 305 -23.80 22.42 18.76
N MET A 306 -23.23 22.64 17.58
CA MET A 306 -23.50 23.83 16.78
C MET A 306 -24.96 23.91 16.34
N GLU A 307 -25.53 22.81 15.84
CA GLU A 307 -26.94 22.74 15.44
C GLU A 307 -27.87 23.08 16.62
N ARG A 308 -27.57 22.57 17.82
CA ARG A 308 -28.31 22.92 19.04
C ARG A 308 -28.20 24.41 19.36
N GLY A 309 -26.99 24.97 19.32
CA GLY A 309 -26.76 26.40 19.57
C GLY A 309 -27.51 27.28 18.58
N VAL A 310 -27.51 26.92 17.29
CA VAL A 310 -28.30 27.61 16.25
C VAL A 310 -29.79 27.52 16.57
N GLY A 311 -30.30 26.35 16.95
CA GLY A 311 -31.70 26.16 17.34
C GLY A 311 -32.10 27.03 18.55
N GLU A 312 -31.25 27.11 19.58
CA GLU A 312 -31.48 27.95 20.76
C GLU A 312 -31.48 29.45 20.42
N CYS A 313 -30.54 29.90 19.58
CA CYS A 313 -30.49 31.29 19.11
C CYS A 313 -31.74 31.64 18.30
N GLN A 314 -32.17 30.75 17.40
CA GLN A 314 -33.39 30.94 16.62
C GLN A 314 -34.63 31.01 17.51
N ALA A 315 -34.74 30.14 18.52
CA ALA A 315 -35.84 30.16 19.48
C ALA A 315 -35.89 31.48 20.28
N LYS A 316 -34.74 31.94 20.81
CA LYS A 316 -34.63 33.23 21.52
C LYS A 316 -35.02 34.41 20.63
N ALA A 317 -34.51 34.46 19.41
CA ALA A 317 -34.86 35.50 18.45
C ALA A 317 -36.36 35.49 18.11
N GLY A 318 -36.96 34.30 17.94
CA GLY A 318 -38.40 34.15 17.72
C GLY A 318 -39.24 34.71 18.86
N ILE A 319 -38.86 34.42 20.11
CA ILE A 319 -39.52 34.97 21.31
C ILE A 319 -39.40 36.50 21.35
N GLU A 320 -38.20 37.05 21.13
CA GLU A 320 -37.98 38.51 21.16
C GLU A 320 -38.79 39.23 20.07
N VAL A 321 -38.88 38.67 18.86
CA VAL A 321 -39.69 39.21 17.77
C VAL A 321 -41.17 39.20 18.14
N LEU A 322 -41.70 38.10 18.70
CA LEU A 322 -43.09 38.01 19.14
C LEU A 322 -43.41 39.02 20.24
N GLU A 323 -42.51 39.21 21.21
CA GLU A 323 -42.67 40.23 22.23
C GLU A 323 -42.73 41.66 21.66
N ARG A 324 -41.88 41.96 20.66
CA ARG A 324 -41.90 43.26 19.98
C ARG A 324 -43.19 43.49 19.18
N ILE A 325 -43.71 42.45 18.51
CA ILE A 325 -45.00 42.50 17.81
C ILE A 325 -46.12 42.82 18.79
N LYS A 326 -46.19 42.08 19.90
CA LYS A 326 -47.22 42.29 20.93
C LYS A 326 -47.20 43.72 21.50
N LYS A 327 -46.00 44.25 21.80
CA LYS A 327 -45.84 45.65 22.24
C LYS A 327 -46.32 46.65 21.19
N ALA A 328 -46.06 46.40 19.90
CA ALA A 328 -46.52 47.27 18.83
C ALA A 328 -48.04 47.23 18.67
N GLU A 329 -48.67 46.06 18.83
CA GLU A 329 -50.13 45.90 18.83
C GLU A 329 -50.79 46.67 19.97
N GLU A 330 -50.24 46.61 21.19
CA GLU A 330 -50.72 47.37 22.35
C GLU A 330 -50.70 48.89 22.09
N VAL A 331 -49.63 49.40 21.45
CA VAL A 331 -49.51 50.81 21.07
C VAL A 331 -50.55 51.22 20.02
N LEU A 332 -50.87 50.33 19.08
CA LEU A 332 -51.88 50.60 18.05
C LEU A 332 -53.29 50.67 18.63
N VAL A 333 -53.64 49.78 19.57
CA VAL A 333 -54.96 49.78 20.24
C VAL A 333 -55.21 51.06 21.03
N ILE A 334 -54.17 51.60 21.69
CA ILE A 334 -54.28 52.86 22.44
C ILE A 334 -54.56 54.05 21.51
N LYS A 335 -54.02 54.04 20.28
CA LYS A 335 -54.25 55.14 19.32
C LYS A 335 -55.64 55.14 18.68
N THR A 336 -56.35 54.03 18.72
CA THR A 336 -57.67 53.88 18.10
C THR A 336 -58.85 54.20 19.03
N ASN A 337 -58.61 54.38 20.33
CA ASN A 337 -59.62 54.79 21.32
C ASN A 337 -59.49 56.28 21.67
#